data_AF-A0A820TNN7-F1
#
_entry.id   AF-A0A820TNN7-F1
#
_cell.length_a   1.000
_cell.length_b   1.000
_cell.length_c   1.000
_cell.angle_alpha   90.00
_cell.angle_beta   90.00
_cell.angle_gamma   90.00
#
_symmetry.space_group_name_H-M   'P 1'
#
loop_
_entity.id
_entity.type
_entity.pdbx_description
1 polymer ?
#
loop_
_entity_poly.entity_id
_entity_poly.type
_entity_poly.pdbx_seq_one_letter_code
_entity_poly.pdbx_strand_id
1 'polypeptide(L)'
;MYDVCGIAMAAYRDPKVDKNLLTSKYSIGTRKKIENIFAIAYQHKHDCLVLSALGCGAFRNPPKHIATIFKSVIDQYAGFFKSVYFAIIDDHNTGQDFNPNGNYEPFR
;
A
#
# COMPACT_ATOMS: atom_id res chain seq x y z
N MET A 1 16.10 6.63 -21.69
CA MET A 1 15.44 6.91 -20.40
C MET A 1 13.96 6.71 -20.62
N TYR A 2 13.26 6.03 -19.71
CA TYR A 2 11.80 5.88 -19.80
C TYR A 2 11.16 6.97 -18.96
N ASP A 3 10.13 7.62 -19.49
CA ASP A 3 9.35 8.62 -18.76
C ASP A 3 8.29 7.92 -17.89
N VAL A 4 8.22 8.30 -16.62
CA VAL A 4 7.26 7.78 -15.66
C VAL A 4 6.58 8.92 -14.90
N CYS A 5 5.31 8.73 -14.54
CA CYS A 5 4.58 9.66 -13.68
C CYS A 5 4.64 9.19 -12.22
N GLY A 6 4.71 10.15 -11.29
CA GLY A 6 4.74 9.87 -9.85
C GLY A 6 3.48 10.34 -9.14
N ILE A 7 2.93 9.49 -8.27
CA ILE A 7 1.88 9.86 -7.31
C ILE A 7 2.48 9.79 -5.91
N ALA A 8 2.55 10.94 -5.22
CA ALA A 8 3.06 11.03 -3.85
C ALA A 8 1.91 11.02 -2.84
N MET A 9 1.89 10.01 -1.96
CA MET A 9 0.88 9.86 -0.91
C MET A 9 1.54 9.43 0.41
N ALA A 10 1.39 10.24 1.45
CA ALA A 10 1.94 9.91 2.77
C ALA A 10 1.09 8.86 3.50
N ALA A 11 1.72 7.78 3.98
CA ALA A 11 1.15 6.85 4.93
C ALA A 11 1.02 7.50 6.33
N TYR A 12 0.22 6.89 7.22
CA TYR A 12 0.24 7.27 8.63
C TYR A 12 1.53 6.78 9.28
N ARG A 13 2.19 7.62 10.08
CA ARG A 13 3.34 7.25 10.90
C ARG A 13 2.86 6.71 12.24
N ASP A 14 3.40 5.57 12.66
CA ASP A 14 3.13 4.93 13.96
C ASP A 14 1.62 4.86 14.29
N PRO A 15 0.77 4.35 13.37
CA PRO A 15 -0.67 4.32 13.61
C PRO A 15 -1.01 3.43 14.81
N LYS A 16 -2.15 3.68 15.44
CA LYS A 16 -2.65 2.80 16.51
C LYS A 16 -3.10 1.47 15.90
N VAL A 17 -2.49 0.39 16.39
CA VAL A 17 -2.72 -0.99 15.96
C VAL A 17 -3.31 -1.79 17.14
N ASP A 18 -4.25 -2.68 16.84
CA ASP A 18 -4.78 -3.71 17.74
C ASP A 18 -4.59 -5.08 17.10
N LYS A 19 -3.91 -6.02 17.76
CA LYS A 19 -3.60 -7.37 17.24
C LYS A 19 -3.09 -7.38 15.79
N ASN A 20 -2.11 -6.52 15.49
CA ASN A 20 -1.54 -6.32 14.14
C ASN A 20 -2.53 -5.83 13.08
N LEU A 21 -3.64 -5.20 13.49
CA LEU A 21 -4.58 -4.52 12.61
C LEU A 21 -4.66 -3.03 12.95
N LEU A 22 -4.62 -2.16 11.94
CA LEU A 22 -5.02 -0.77 12.10
C LEU A 22 -6.40 -0.67 12.79
N THR A 23 -6.50 0.18 13.81
CA THR A 23 -7.81 0.58 14.36
C THR A 23 -8.68 1.24 13.29
N SER A 24 -10.00 1.26 13.48
CA SER A 24 -10.97 1.72 12.47
C SER A 24 -10.64 3.10 11.88
N LYS A 25 -10.24 4.06 12.71
CA LYS A 25 -9.84 5.40 12.25
C LYS A 25 -8.71 5.35 11.22
N TYR A 26 -7.64 4.61 11.51
CA TYR A 26 -6.49 4.50 10.62
C TYR A 26 -6.78 3.61 9.41
N SER A 27 -7.57 2.54 9.57
CA SER A 27 -7.97 1.68 8.45
C SER A 27 -8.81 2.47 7.42
N ILE A 28 -9.81 3.22 7.88
CA ILE A 28 -10.64 4.08 7.00
C ILE A 28 -9.79 5.15 6.31
N GLY A 29 -8.92 5.84 7.05
CA GLY A 29 -8.05 6.86 6.48
C GLY A 29 -7.06 6.29 5.47
N THR A 30 -6.51 5.10 5.74
CA THR A 30 -5.57 4.41 4.85
C THR A 30 -6.27 3.95 3.58
N ARG A 31 -7.48 3.40 3.69
CA ARG A 31 -8.31 3.05 2.53
C ARG A 31 -8.54 4.26 1.63
N LYS A 32 -8.96 5.40 2.18
CA LYS A 32 -9.16 6.64 1.40
C LYS A 32 -7.88 7.10 0.69
N LYS A 33 -6.72 6.98 1.34
CA LYS A 33 -5.43 7.30 0.73
C LYS A 33 -5.12 6.39 -0.47
N ILE A 34 -5.37 5.09 -0.32
CA ILE A 34 -5.17 4.10 -1.38
C ILE A 34 -6.16 4.34 -2.53
N GLU A 35 -7.45 4.55 -2.23
CA GLU A 35 -8.47 4.91 -3.23
C GLU A 35 -8.07 6.17 -4.01
N ASN A 36 -7.52 7.19 -3.35
CA ASN A 36 -7.02 8.39 -4.03
C ASN A 36 -5.88 8.09 -5.00
N ILE A 37 -4.95 7.16 -4.68
CA ILE A 37 -3.89 6.75 -5.61
C ILE A 37 -4.51 6.20 -6.90
N PHE A 38 -5.49 5.30 -6.77
CA PHE A 38 -6.17 4.68 -7.91
C PHE A 38 -7.02 5.69 -8.68
N ALA A 39 -7.77 6.55 -7.99
CA ALA A 39 -8.59 7.58 -8.59
C ALA A 39 -7.76 8.59 -9.41
N ILE A 40 -6.65 9.08 -8.85
CA ILE A 40 -5.73 9.98 -9.55
C ILE A 40 -5.15 9.29 -10.78
N ALA A 41 -4.66 8.06 -10.64
CA ALA A 41 -4.09 7.34 -11.76
C ALA A 41 -5.09 7.14 -12.91
N TYR A 42 -6.31 6.74 -12.58
CA TYR A 42 -7.39 6.58 -13.56
C TYR A 42 -7.76 7.91 -14.22
N GLN A 43 -7.91 8.99 -13.45
CA GLN A 43 -8.24 10.33 -13.97
C GLN A 43 -7.18 10.83 -14.95
N HIS A 44 -5.90 10.51 -14.71
CA HIS A 44 -4.78 10.84 -15.58
C HIS A 44 -4.52 9.80 -16.69
N LYS A 45 -5.45 8.85 -16.88
CA LYS A 45 -5.41 7.83 -17.95
C LYS A 45 -4.20 6.91 -17.89
N HIS A 46 -3.65 6.67 -16.70
CA HIS A 46 -2.67 5.60 -16.51
C HIS A 46 -3.37 4.24 -16.51
N ASP A 47 -2.82 3.29 -17.26
CA ASP A 47 -3.34 1.93 -17.38
C ASP A 47 -2.51 0.90 -16.59
N CYS A 48 -1.33 1.30 -16.09
CA CYS A 48 -0.45 0.46 -15.30
C CYS A 48 -0.02 1.16 -14.01
N LEU A 49 0.04 0.41 -12.91
CA LEU A 49 0.50 0.88 -11.60
C LEU A 49 1.67 0.06 -11.11
N VAL A 50 2.69 0.73 -10.57
CA VAL A 50 3.75 0.12 -9.76
C VAL A 50 3.67 0.71 -8.36
N LEU A 51 3.38 -0.14 -7.39
CA LEU A 51 3.08 0.22 -6.00
C LEU A 51 4.12 -0.41 -5.06
N SER A 52 4.04 -0.04 -3.78
CA SER A 52 4.91 -0.55 -2.71
C SER A 52 4.11 -0.92 -1.47
N ALA A 53 4.77 -1.50 -0.46
CA ALA A 53 4.18 -1.77 0.86
C ALA A 53 3.98 -0.48 1.66
N LEU A 54 2.96 0.30 1.28
CA LEU A 54 2.70 1.66 1.77
C LEU A 54 2.77 1.75 3.30
N GLY A 55 3.81 2.43 3.82
CA GLY A 55 3.99 2.69 5.25
C GLY A 55 4.43 1.50 6.11
N CYS A 56 4.75 0.35 5.52
CA CYS A 56 5.06 -0.89 6.24
C CYS A 56 6.51 -1.00 6.73
N GLY A 57 7.39 -0.06 6.35
CA GLY A 57 8.75 0.08 6.87
C GLY A 57 8.81 1.03 8.07
N ALA A 58 9.59 2.11 7.95
CA ALA A 58 9.82 3.10 9.01
C ALA A 58 8.54 3.71 9.64
N PHE A 59 7.38 3.63 8.99
CA PHE A 59 6.12 4.17 9.49
C PHE A 59 5.26 3.13 10.24
N ARG A 60 5.75 1.89 10.34
CA ARG A 60 5.24 0.84 11.23
C ARG A 60 3.76 0.52 11.05
N ASN A 61 3.28 0.56 9.79
CA ASN A 61 1.95 0.05 9.45
C ASN A 61 2.00 -1.48 9.36
N PRO A 62 0.95 -2.19 9.79
CA PRO A 62 0.93 -3.65 9.75
C PRO A 62 0.80 -4.18 8.31
N PRO A 63 1.82 -4.88 7.76
CA PRO A 63 1.87 -5.25 6.34
C PRO A 63 0.65 -6.01 5.85
N LYS A 64 0.21 -7.01 6.61
CA LYS A 64 -0.94 -7.86 6.26
C LYS A 64 -2.25 -7.07 6.14
N HIS A 65 -2.49 -6.10 7.02
CA HIS A 65 -3.71 -5.30 6.94
C HIS A 65 -3.62 -4.29 5.80
N ILE A 66 -2.46 -3.68 5.56
CA ILE A 66 -2.27 -2.79 4.40
C ILE A 66 -2.50 -3.54 3.08
N ALA A 67 -1.93 -4.72 2.92
CA ALA A 67 -2.15 -5.56 1.74
C ALA A 67 -3.63 -5.94 1.56
N THR A 68 -4.34 -6.26 2.66
CA THR A 68 -5.78 -6.53 2.64
C THR A 68 -6.58 -5.32 2.14
N ILE A 69 -6.23 -4.10 2.58
CA ILE A 69 -6.88 -2.87 2.13
C ILE A 69 -6.61 -2.64 0.65
N PHE A 70 -5.36 -2.80 0.19
CA PHE A 70 -5.03 -2.72 -1.23
C PHE A 70 -5.82 -3.72 -2.06
N LYS A 71 -5.93 -4.97 -1.62
CA LYS A 71 -6.72 -6.01 -2.30
C LYS A 71 -8.16 -5.58 -2.49
N SER A 72 -8.81 -5.06 -1.45
CA SER A 72 -10.17 -4.52 -1.54
C SER A 72 -10.31 -3.37 -2.54
N VAL A 73 -9.30 -2.49 -2.65
CA VAL A 73 -9.34 -1.37 -3.61
C VAL A 73 -9.06 -1.86 -5.03
N ILE A 74 -8.14 -2.80 -5.22
CA ILE A 74 -7.89 -3.44 -6.52
C ILE A 74 -9.17 -4.09 -7.05
N ASP A 75 -9.90 -4.81 -6.18
CA ASP A 75 -11.17 -5.44 -6.56
C ASP A 75 -12.24 -4.39 -6.91
N GLN A 76 -12.27 -3.25 -6.22
CA GLN A 76 -13.15 -2.11 -6.55
C GLN A 76 -12.82 -1.48 -7.93
N TYR A 77 -11.56 -1.50 -8.35
CA TYR A 77 -11.06 -0.97 -9.62
C TYR A 77 -10.83 -2.08 -10.67
N ALA A 78 -11.47 -3.23 -10.53
CA ALA A 78 -11.32 -4.35 -11.45
C ALA A 78 -11.65 -3.90 -12.89
N GLY A 79 -10.70 -4.11 -13.81
CA GLY A 79 -10.82 -3.74 -15.23
C GLY A 79 -10.44 -2.29 -15.57
N PHE A 80 -10.09 -1.44 -14.59
CA PHE A 80 -9.68 -0.05 -14.85
C PHE A 80 -8.22 0.05 -15.27
N PHE A 81 -7.38 -0.90 -14.84
CA PHE A 81 -5.95 -0.96 -15.13
C PHE A 81 -5.63 -2.28 -15.84
N LYS A 82 -4.73 -2.25 -16.82
CA LYS A 82 -4.17 -3.44 -17.47
C LYS A 82 -3.33 -4.25 -16.49
N SER A 83 -2.58 -3.58 -15.62
CA SER A 83 -1.69 -4.26 -14.67
C SER A 83 -1.43 -3.43 -13.41
N VAL A 84 -1.36 -4.10 -12.27
CA VAL A 84 -0.97 -3.53 -10.98
C VAL A 84 0.11 -4.42 -10.40
N TYR A 85 1.29 -3.84 -10.16
CA TYR A 85 2.45 -4.54 -9.62
C TYR A 85 2.80 -3.99 -8.25
N PHE A 86 3.18 -4.87 -7.32
CA PHE A 86 3.84 -4.49 -6.06
C PHE A 86 5.33 -4.74 -6.17
N ALA A 87 6.12 -3.67 -6.29
CA ALA A 87 7.57 -3.72 -6.24
C ALA A 87 8.03 -3.69 -4.78
N ILE A 88 8.08 -4.88 -4.16
CA ILE A 88 8.46 -5.03 -2.75
C ILE A 88 9.93 -5.38 -2.64
N ILE A 89 10.65 -4.55 -1.88
CA ILE A 89 12.04 -4.79 -1.49
C ILE A 89 12.06 -4.87 0.03
N ASP A 90 12.52 -6.00 0.56
CA ASP A 90 12.82 -6.11 1.98
C ASP A 90 14.18 -5.46 2.26
N ASP A 91 14.20 -4.52 3.20
CA ASP A 91 15.37 -3.74 3.59
C ASP A 91 15.70 -3.94 5.08
N HIS A 92 16.49 -3.04 5.66
CA HIS A 92 16.84 -3.06 7.08
C HIS A 92 15.65 -2.90 8.06
N ASN A 93 14.45 -2.55 7.58
CA ASN A 93 13.21 -2.51 8.35
C ASN A 93 12.48 -3.86 8.37
N THR A 94 12.96 -4.86 7.62
CA THR A 94 12.44 -6.23 7.63
C THR A 94 13.18 -7.06 8.69
N GLY A 95 12.46 -7.98 9.35
CA GLY A 95 13.00 -8.82 10.43
C GLY A 95 13.04 -8.13 11.80
N GLN A 96 12.49 -6.93 11.92
CA GLN A 96 12.36 -6.19 13.18
C GLN A 96 11.12 -6.64 13.97
N ASP A 97 11.03 -6.34 15.26
CA ASP A 97 9.89 -6.70 16.12
C ASP A 97 8.52 -6.28 15.55
N PHE A 98 8.49 -5.13 14.86
CA PHE A 98 7.27 -4.59 14.26
C PHE A 98 7.02 -5.07 12.81
N ASN A 99 7.98 -5.74 12.19
CA ASN A 99 7.90 -6.29 10.83
C ASN A 99 8.73 -7.60 10.71
N PRO A 100 8.40 -8.64 11.49
CA PRO A 100 9.28 -9.80 11.66
C PRO A 100 9.36 -10.67 10.40
N ASN A 101 8.29 -10.68 9.59
CA ASN A 101 8.18 -11.54 8.41
C ASN A 101 8.41 -10.79 7.08
N GLY A 102 8.79 -9.51 7.16
CA GLY A 102 8.95 -8.66 5.99
C GLY A 102 7.64 -8.34 5.26
N ASN A 103 7.80 -7.72 4.11
CA ASN A 103 6.71 -7.20 3.31
C ASN A 103 6.39 -8.09 2.11
N TYR A 104 7.27 -9.00 1.70
CA TYR A 104 7.07 -9.79 0.49
C TYR A 104 5.82 -10.68 0.56
N GLU A 105 5.77 -11.59 1.53
CA GLU A 105 4.66 -12.55 1.66
C GLU A 105 3.28 -11.90 1.81
N PRO A 106 3.09 -10.82 2.61
CA PRO A 106 1.81 -10.12 2.69
C PRO A 106 1.32 -9.53 1.36
N PHE A 107 2.22 -9.16 0.45
CA PHE A 107 1.92 -8.46 -0.81
C PHE A 107 2.09 -9.34 -2.07
N ARG A 108 2.28 -10.65 -1.89
CA ARG A 108 2.42 -11.61 -2.99
C ARG A 108 1.11 -11.85 -3.72
#